data_AF-A0A969HA39-F1
#
_entry.id   AF-A0A969HA39-F1
#
_cell.length_a   1.000
_cell.length_b   1.000
_cell.length_c   1.000
_cell.angle_alpha   90.00
_cell.angle_beta   90.00
_cell.angle_gamma   90.00
#
_symmetry.space_group_name_H-M   'P 1'
#
loop_
_entity.id
_entity.type
_entity.pdbx_description
1 polymer ?
#
loop_
_entity_poly.entity_id
_entity_poly.type
_entity_poly.pdbx_seq_one_letter_code
_entity_poly.pdbx_strand_id
1 'polypeptide(L)'
;MDNLLSDTELDDFVLSQMPHFIAVNYQRLLTAQTPQEQVELALHTYNLGLRALTLGLVSQYLIRDDDRVSDPYLNELLLQKFPRLTLDAWQQLLFAALRAYAGKRALFFMPELYDFYWDDSASPPRQRVEVEAPFNRLTQLALEHKTGKLLPRTEADWIQLAAETKSLLTQILNYLAFIGRYDLIRVLEYNETSYGCERHKGLTLSIEESQPRPGHIKLIEGWFYLRRETADFLLLHPLLLFWQNSDESGQVESLPPQTGVYDNFIYERLRYMLPLSGRTVEDNRSVQAFIVLLDTIEEFKRQRDAADKLTWWRLRDLCAEITRQRMSTVRHKYRAELYLPRDKTSQALTQFLDSDKRCFVLIGKSGVGKSNFLLALGETLTQSRNDLCLLMYDGAHLGATASITDVISRDFDDRLLLAGRRVEQIWRDIAQIDGIEQRRVICAWTRSTKANRPKSCYGSWMSWCKAPGPGSRSSLVPGPKPGRPLSAASG
;
A
#
# COMPACT_ATOMS: atom_id res chain seq x y z
N MET A 1 20.09 21.93 2.75
CA MET A 1 20.63 20.75 2.02
C MET A 1 22.04 21.18 1.64
N ASP A 2 22.90 21.25 2.65
CA ASP A 2 24.02 22.20 2.64
C ASP A 2 25.34 21.43 2.53
N ASN A 3 26.11 21.78 1.50
CA ASN A 3 27.34 21.18 0.97
C ASN A 3 27.13 20.08 -0.07
N LEU A 4 26.84 20.51 -1.31
CA LEU A 4 27.17 19.71 -2.50
C LEU A 4 28.70 19.54 -2.54
N LEU A 5 29.16 18.31 -2.75
CA LEU A 5 30.58 18.04 -2.95
C LEU A 5 31.03 18.65 -4.28
N SER A 6 32.25 19.17 -4.32
CA SER A 6 32.88 19.49 -5.61
C SER A 6 33.08 18.21 -6.45
N ASP A 7 33.29 18.35 -7.76
CA ASP A 7 33.44 17.18 -8.64
C ASP A 7 34.56 16.23 -8.16
N THR A 8 35.70 16.77 -7.75
CA THR A 8 36.83 15.96 -7.25
C THR A 8 36.51 15.29 -5.91
N GLU A 9 35.85 16.01 -4.99
CA GLU A 9 35.43 15.43 -3.71
C GLU A 9 34.37 14.34 -3.90
N LEU A 10 33.46 14.51 -4.87
CA LEU A 10 32.48 13.49 -5.21
C LEU A 10 33.16 12.27 -5.84
N ASP A 11 34.10 12.45 -6.76
CA ASP A 11 34.84 11.34 -7.37
C ASP A 11 35.52 10.50 -6.28
N ASP A 12 36.27 11.14 -5.38
CA ASP A 12 36.93 10.48 -4.25
C ASP A 12 35.93 9.79 -3.32
N PHE A 13 34.79 10.44 -3.05
CA PHE A 13 33.71 9.89 -2.24
C PHE A 13 33.11 8.64 -2.90
N VAL A 14 32.79 8.66 -4.18
CA VAL A 14 32.19 7.53 -4.89
C VAL A 14 33.15 6.35 -4.95
N LEU A 15 34.42 6.60 -5.21
CA LEU A 15 35.44 5.54 -5.31
C LEU A 15 35.76 4.89 -3.95
N SER A 16 35.61 5.63 -2.84
CA SER A 16 35.98 5.13 -1.50
C SER A 16 34.80 4.72 -0.62
N GLN A 17 33.62 5.35 -0.78
CA GLN A 17 32.50 5.21 0.16
C GLN A 17 31.25 4.55 -0.42
N MET A 18 31.03 4.57 -1.74
CA MET A 18 29.83 3.95 -2.31
C MET A 18 29.92 2.42 -2.35
N PRO A 19 28.80 1.69 -2.48
CA PRO A 19 28.80 0.24 -2.68
C PRO A 19 29.76 -0.18 -3.79
N HIS A 20 30.47 -1.30 -3.60
CA HIS A 20 31.57 -1.72 -4.47
C HIS A 20 31.23 -1.74 -5.97
N PHE A 21 30.06 -2.25 -6.33
CA PHE A 21 29.63 -2.32 -7.72
C PHE A 21 29.36 -0.93 -8.35
N ILE A 22 29.02 0.09 -7.56
CA ILE A 22 28.91 1.48 -8.03
C ILE A 22 30.31 2.04 -8.23
N ALA A 23 31.18 1.91 -7.22
CA ALA A 23 32.54 2.44 -7.25
C ALA A 23 33.35 1.92 -8.46
N VAL A 24 33.31 0.61 -8.73
CA VAL A 24 34.06 0.02 -9.86
C VAL A 24 33.53 0.49 -11.21
N ASN A 25 32.20 0.57 -11.40
CA ASN A 25 31.64 1.04 -12.67
C ASN A 25 31.84 2.55 -12.86
N TYR A 26 31.83 3.32 -11.77
CA TYR A 26 32.18 4.73 -11.79
C TYR A 26 33.65 4.97 -12.14
N GLN A 27 34.58 4.17 -11.58
CA GLN A 27 35.99 4.23 -11.97
C GLN A 27 36.19 3.97 -13.46
N ARG A 28 35.47 2.98 -14.01
CA ARG A 28 35.49 2.68 -15.45
C ARG A 28 34.97 3.87 -16.26
N LEU A 29 33.88 4.50 -15.83
CA LEU A 29 33.34 5.71 -16.44
C LEU A 29 34.38 6.83 -16.50
N LEU A 30 35.12 7.07 -15.42
CA LEU A 30 36.16 8.10 -15.38
C LEU A 30 37.34 7.79 -16.33
N THR A 31 37.63 6.51 -16.56
CA THR A 31 38.74 6.07 -17.43
C THR A 31 38.32 5.79 -18.88
N ALA A 32 37.03 5.87 -19.18
CA ALA A 32 36.48 5.57 -20.50
C ALA A 32 37.00 6.53 -21.56
N GLN A 33 37.44 5.98 -22.69
CA GLN A 33 38.17 6.72 -23.72
C GLN A 33 37.24 7.34 -24.76
N THR A 34 36.03 6.81 -24.89
CA THR A 34 35.06 7.26 -25.90
C THR A 34 33.79 7.81 -25.24
N PRO A 35 33.14 8.83 -25.84
CA PRO A 35 31.88 9.36 -25.30
C PRO A 35 30.76 8.32 -25.26
N GLN A 36 30.71 7.38 -26.21
CA GLN A 36 29.74 6.28 -26.20
C GLN A 36 29.93 5.37 -24.99
N GLU A 37 31.16 4.95 -24.73
CA GLU A 37 31.50 4.13 -23.56
C GLU A 37 31.15 4.85 -22.25
N GLN A 38 31.36 6.17 -22.20
CA GLN A 38 30.95 7.00 -21.05
C GLN A 38 29.43 6.97 -20.85
N VAL A 39 28.64 7.13 -21.91
CA VAL A 39 27.17 7.04 -21.83
C VAL A 39 26.75 5.65 -21.33
N GLU A 40 27.29 4.58 -21.90
CA GLU A 40 26.97 3.21 -21.51
C GLU A 40 27.28 2.94 -20.03
N LEU A 41 28.47 3.32 -19.55
CA LEU A 41 28.89 3.13 -18.17
C LEU A 41 28.13 4.01 -17.19
N ALA A 42 27.78 5.25 -17.57
CA ALA A 42 26.98 6.14 -16.74
C ALA A 42 25.56 5.58 -16.54
N LEU A 43 24.90 5.14 -17.62
CA LEU A 43 23.57 4.55 -17.58
C LEU A 43 23.56 3.20 -16.82
N HIS A 44 24.62 2.39 -16.96
CA HIS A 44 24.78 1.15 -16.22
C HIS A 44 24.97 1.41 -14.71
N THR A 45 25.82 2.36 -14.35
CA THR A 45 26.04 2.78 -12.95
C THR A 45 24.74 3.31 -12.34
N TYR A 46 23.98 4.13 -13.08
CA TYR A 46 22.65 4.59 -12.68
C TYR A 46 21.69 3.43 -12.41
N ASN A 47 21.56 2.49 -13.34
CA ASN A 47 20.69 1.32 -13.19
C ASN A 47 21.03 0.51 -11.93
N LEU A 48 22.32 0.26 -11.69
CA LEU A 48 22.79 -0.44 -10.49
C LEU A 48 22.45 0.32 -9.20
N GLY A 49 22.72 1.62 -9.16
CA GLY A 49 22.41 2.47 -8.01
C GLY A 49 20.91 2.53 -7.73
N LEU A 50 20.09 2.69 -8.76
CA LEU A 50 18.63 2.69 -8.67
C LEU A 50 18.13 1.36 -8.08
N ARG A 51 18.56 0.22 -8.63
CA ARG A 51 18.16 -1.09 -8.13
C ARG A 51 18.56 -1.27 -6.68
N ALA A 52 19.80 -1.01 -6.32
CA ALA A 52 20.28 -1.17 -4.95
C ALA A 52 19.48 -0.33 -3.94
N LEU A 53 19.15 0.91 -4.31
CA LEU A 53 18.36 1.79 -3.47
C LEU A 53 16.91 1.30 -3.32
N THR A 54 16.27 0.94 -4.43
CA THR A 54 14.91 0.39 -4.41
C THR A 54 14.85 -0.91 -3.63
N LEU A 55 15.85 -1.79 -3.78
CA LEU A 55 15.94 -3.04 -3.02
C LEU A 55 16.03 -2.80 -1.52
N GLY A 56 16.81 -1.81 -1.07
CA GLY A 56 16.84 -1.42 0.34
C GLY A 56 15.46 -1.01 0.85
N LEU A 57 14.77 -0.12 0.13
CA LEU A 57 13.44 0.36 0.54
C LEU A 57 12.35 -0.71 0.49
N VAL A 58 12.35 -1.54 -0.55
CA VAL A 58 11.40 -2.65 -0.68
C VAL A 58 11.65 -3.69 0.41
N SER A 59 12.90 -4.02 0.70
CA SER A 59 13.24 -4.94 1.79
C SER A 59 12.79 -4.40 3.14
N GLN A 60 12.99 -3.09 3.40
CA GLN A 60 12.49 -2.46 4.61
C GLN A 60 10.95 -2.56 4.69
N TYR A 61 10.26 -2.21 3.62
CA TYR A 61 8.80 -2.25 3.53
C TYR A 61 8.22 -3.66 3.72
N LEU A 62 8.86 -4.68 3.15
CA LEU A 62 8.33 -6.05 3.15
C LEU A 62 8.77 -6.91 4.35
N ILE A 63 9.93 -6.63 4.93
CA ILE A 63 10.54 -7.49 5.95
C ILE A 63 10.57 -6.81 7.32
N ARG A 64 10.93 -5.52 7.38
CA ARG A 64 11.16 -4.83 8.66
C ARG A 64 9.93 -4.13 9.20
N ASP A 65 9.20 -3.45 8.32
CA ASP A 65 8.08 -2.57 8.67
C ASP A 65 6.74 -3.10 8.13
N ASP A 66 6.67 -4.40 7.91
CA ASP A 66 5.56 -5.12 7.30
C ASP A 66 4.23 -4.91 8.08
N ASP A 67 4.32 -4.81 9.41
CA ASP A 67 3.22 -4.53 10.34
C ASP A 67 2.96 -3.02 10.57
N ARG A 68 3.88 -2.14 10.16
CA ARG A 68 3.89 -0.70 10.50
C ARG A 68 3.56 0.21 9.31
N VAL A 69 3.94 -0.21 8.11
CA VAL A 69 3.78 0.57 6.89
C VAL A 69 3.11 -0.29 5.86
N SER A 70 1.99 0.21 5.34
CA SER A 70 1.30 -0.47 4.28
C SER A 70 0.62 0.57 3.40
N ASP A 71 0.92 0.52 2.11
CA ASP A 71 0.43 1.41 1.06
C ASP A 71 -0.21 0.59 -0.06
N PRO A 72 -1.51 0.76 -0.34
CA PRO A 72 -2.21 -0.08 -1.33
C PRO A 72 -1.62 0.02 -2.73
N TYR A 73 -1.17 1.22 -3.13
CA TYR A 73 -0.61 1.47 -4.44
C TYR A 73 0.75 0.77 -4.60
N LEU A 74 1.63 0.86 -3.59
CA LEU A 74 2.91 0.16 -3.59
C LEU A 74 2.72 -1.36 -3.62
N ASN A 75 1.75 -1.90 -2.85
CA ASN A 75 1.45 -3.34 -2.87
C ASN A 75 1.01 -3.80 -4.27
N GLU A 76 0.12 -3.06 -4.92
CA GLU A 76 -0.30 -3.36 -6.29
C GLU A 76 0.87 -3.29 -7.26
N LEU A 77 1.72 -2.26 -7.12
CA LEU A 77 2.89 -2.07 -7.96
C LEU A 77 3.91 -3.21 -7.80
N LEU A 78 4.17 -3.65 -6.57
CA LEU A 78 5.03 -4.81 -6.28
C LEU A 78 4.47 -6.07 -6.94
N LEU A 79 3.20 -6.40 -6.75
CA LEU A 79 2.62 -7.60 -7.36
C LEU A 79 2.65 -7.58 -8.89
N GLN A 80 2.37 -6.42 -9.50
CA GLN A 80 2.29 -6.30 -10.95
C GLN A 80 3.66 -6.23 -11.63
N LYS A 81 4.62 -5.52 -11.03
CA LYS A 81 5.89 -5.16 -11.68
C LYS A 81 7.06 -6.00 -11.20
N PHE A 82 7.07 -6.46 -9.95
CA PHE A 82 8.21 -7.16 -9.36
C PHE A 82 8.63 -8.45 -10.10
N PRO A 83 7.71 -9.21 -10.75
CA PRO A 83 8.11 -10.32 -11.63
C PRO A 83 8.81 -9.87 -12.92
N ARG A 84 8.57 -8.64 -13.40
CA ARG A 84 9.04 -8.11 -14.68
C ARG A 84 9.56 -6.67 -14.53
N LEU A 85 10.70 -6.53 -13.83
CA LEU A 85 11.24 -5.22 -13.52
C LEU A 85 12.03 -4.63 -14.69
N THR A 86 11.37 -3.78 -15.44
CA THR A 86 12.01 -2.82 -16.34
C THR A 86 12.65 -1.68 -15.54
N LEU A 87 13.52 -0.88 -16.17
CA LEU A 87 14.17 0.24 -15.47
C LEU A 87 13.16 1.30 -14.99
N ASP A 88 12.12 1.58 -15.78
CA ASP A 88 11.03 2.46 -15.36
C ASP A 88 10.22 1.87 -14.19
N ALA A 89 10.06 0.55 -14.13
CA ALA A 89 9.41 -0.12 -13.00
C ALA A 89 10.23 0.01 -11.72
N TRP A 90 11.56 -0.13 -11.80
CA TRP A 90 12.46 0.11 -10.67
C TRP A 90 12.36 1.53 -10.13
N GLN A 91 12.28 2.52 -11.03
CA GLN A 91 12.12 3.92 -10.65
C GLN A 91 10.74 4.20 -10.03
N GLN A 92 9.67 3.67 -10.62
CA GLN A 92 8.32 3.79 -10.06
C GLN A 92 8.25 3.18 -8.65
N LEU A 93 8.86 2.01 -8.45
CA LEU A 93 8.92 1.36 -7.14
C LEU A 93 9.71 2.18 -6.11
N LEU A 94 10.85 2.79 -6.50
CA LEU A 94 11.62 3.67 -5.62
C LEU A 94 10.75 4.78 -5.04
N PHE A 95 10.10 5.55 -5.91
CA PHE A 95 9.32 6.71 -5.48
C PHE A 95 7.98 6.34 -4.85
N ALA A 96 7.37 5.22 -5.26
CA ALA A 96 6.22 4.67 -4.56
C ALA A 96 6.58 4.23 -3.12
N ALA A 97 7.73 3.59 -2.93
CA ALA A 97 8.22 3.22 -1.61
C ALA A 97 8.51 4.46 -0.75
N LEU A 98 9.18 5.48 -1.28
CA LEU A 98 9.38 6.75 -0.56
C LEU A 98 8.07 7.42 -0.14
N ARG A 99 7.04 7.37 -1.00
CA ARG A 99 5.70 7.90 -0.69
C ARG A 99 4.97 7.12 0.40
N ALA A 100 5.10 5.79 0.43
CA ALA A 100 4.45 4.93 1.42
C ALA A 100 4.82 5.29 2.88
N TYR A 101 5.97 5.93 3.06
CA TYR A 101 6.47 6.38 4.37
C TYR A 101 6.23 7.87 4.64
N ALA A 102 5.28 8.52 3.95
CA ALA A 102 4.91 9.91 4.22
C ALA A 102 4.63 10.14 5.72
N GLY A 103 5.33 11.12 6.32
CA GLY A 103 5.24 11.43 7.75
C GLY A 103 5.85 10.40 8.71
N LYS A 104 6.56 9.39 8.22
CA LYS A 104 7.11 8.27 9.03
C LYS A 104 8.64 8.22 9.01
N ARG A 105 9.30 9.39 9.13
CA ARG A 105 10.78 9.51 9.11
C ARG A 105 11.50 8.51 10.04
N ALA A 106 10.97 8.31 11.24
CA ALA A 106 11.58 7.43 12.25
C ALA A 106 11.58 5.93 11.89
N LEU A 107 10.77 5.50 10.90
CA LEU A 107 10.75 4.11 10.45
C LEU A 107 11.82 3.81 9.40
N PHE A 108 12.30 4.83 8.66
CA PHE A 108 13.36 4.64 7.68
C PHE A 108 14.62 4.04 8.32
N PHE A 109 15.12 2.96 7.72
CA PHE A 109 16.44 2.41 8.03
C PHE A 109 17.55 3.41 7.69
N MET A 110 17.37 4.13 6.59
CA MET A 110 18.19 5.30 6.21
C MET A 110 17.34 6.57 6.35
N PRO A 111 17.29 7.24 7.52
CA PRO A 111 16.46 8.43 7.72
C PRO A 111 16.73 9.53 6.69
N GLU A 112 17.94 9.60 6.15
CA GLU A 112 18.32 10.54 5.10
C GLU A 112 17.54 10.33 3.80
N LEU A 113 16.99 9.14 3.54
CA LEU A 113 16.07 8.94 2.40
C LEU A 113 14.76 9.70 2.55
N TYR A 114 14.30 9.87 3.79
CA TYR A 114 13.17 10.75 4.07
C TYR A 114 13.55 12.20 3.74
N ASP A 115 14.68 12.67 4.25
CA ASP A 115 15.15 14.06 4.07
C ASP A 115 15.53 14.38 2.62
N PHE A 116 15.87 13.35 1.85
CA PHE A 116 16.11 13.41 0.41
C PHE A 116 14.81 13.70 -0.34
N TYR A 117 13.72 12.99 -0.05
CA TYR A 117 12.48 13.06 -0.83
C TYR A 117 11.43 14.03 -0.26
N TRP A 118 11.44 14.23 1.06
CA TRP A 118 10.51 15.08 1.79
C TRP A 118 11.21 16.33 2.32
N ASP A 119 10.54 17.47 2.16
CA ASP A 119 10.84 18.71 2.84
C ASP A 119 9.99 18.79 4.12
N ASP A 120 10.67 18.63 5.26
CA ASP A 120 10.09 18.65 6.60
C ASP A 120 10.00 20.06 7.21
N SER A 121 10.47 21.09 6.48
CA SER A 121 10.33 22.49 6.92
C SER A 121 8.87 22.97 6.96
N ALA A 122 7.97 22.25 6.27
CA ALA A 122 6.53 22.50 6.27
C ALA A 122 5.75 21.39 7.02
N SER A 123 4.62 21.77 7.63
CA SER A 123 3.65 20.83 8.20
C SER A 123 2.31 20.94 7.48
N PRO A 124 1.88 19.92 6.71
CA PRO A 124 2.52 18.62 6.52
C PRO A 124 3.80 18.69 5.65
N PRO A 125 4.71 17.72 5.80
CA PRO A 125 5.91 17.60 4.95
C PRO A 125 5.53 17.59 3.46
N ARG A 126 6.32 18.28 2.64
CA ARG A 126 6.06 18.43 1.21
C ARG A 126 7.03 17.59 0.39
N GLN A 127 6.57 17.05 -0.72
CA GLN A 127 7.45 16.32 -1.63
C GLN A 127 8.41 17.30 -2.34
N ARG A 128 9.69 16.93 -2.44
CA ARG A 128 10.70 17.58 -3.28
C ARG A 128 10.59 17.10 -4.71
N VAL A 129 9.83 17.83 -5.53
CA VAL A 129 9.53 17.44 -6.92
C VAL A 129 10.77 17.46 -7.82
N GLU A 130 11.76 18.30 -7.48
CA GLU A 130 13.03 18.44 -8.18
C GLU A 130 13.90 17.18 -8.12
N VAL A 131 13.70 16.34 -7.10
CA VAL A 131 14.48 15.13 -6.88
C VAL A 131 14.17 14.05 -7.92
N GLU A 132 12.93 13.98 -8.41
CA GLU A 132 12.53 13.00 -9.42
C GLU A 132 13.09 13.33 -10.81
N ALA A 133 13.36 14.61 -11.10
CA ALA A 133 13.73 15.08 -12.44
C ALA A 133 14.98 14.39 -13.02
N PRO A 134 16.14 14.31 -12.31
CA PRO A 134 17.32 13.64 -12.87
C PRO A 134 17.13 12.13 -13.04
N PHE A 135 16.36 11.48 -12.15
CA PHE A 135 16.01 10.06 -12.29
C PHE A 135 15.14 9.83 -13.52
N ASN A 136 14.10 10.65 -13.72
CA ASN A 136 13.22 10.58 -14.88
C ASN A 136 14.02 10.71 -16.18
N ARG A 137 14.95 11.68 -16.23
CA ARG A 137 15.76 11.91 -17.43
C ARG A 137 16.73 10.76 -17.71
N LEU A 138 17.44 10.26 -16.70
CA LEU A 138 18.36 9.11 -16.90
C LEU A 138 17.63 7.81 -17.24
N THR A 139 16.46 7.55 -16.65
CA THR A 139 15.62 6.41 -17.05
C THR A 139 15.19 6.54 -18.50
N GLN A 140 14.76 7.73 -18.94
CA GLN A 140 14.39 7.96 -20.33
C GLN A 140 15.58 7.70 -21.27
N LEU A 141 16.76 8.27 -20.97
CA LEU A 141 17.97 8.09 -21.77
C LEU A 141 18.39 6.61 -21.84
N ALA A 142 18.29 5.87 -20.74
CA ALA A 142 18.58 4.43 -20.73
C ALA A 142 17.61 3.62 -21.60
N LEU A 143 16.32 3.96 -21.60
CA LEU A 143 15.32 3.31 -22.45
C LEU A 143 15.52 3.65 -23.93
N GLU A 144 15.81 4.91 -24.25
CA GLU A 144 16.16 5.38 -25.60
C GLU A 144 17.40 4.64 -26.12
N HIS A 145 18.48 4.60 -25.32
CA HIS A 145 19.70 3.88 -25.63
C HIS A 145 19.45 2.38 -25.88
N LYS A 146 18.74 1.70 -24.96
CA LYS A 146 18.42 0.26 -25.07
C LYS A 146 17.57 -0.07 -26.31
N THR A 147 16.68 0.83 -26.71
CA THR A 147 15.81 0.62 -27.88
C THR A 147 16.44 1.08 -29.20
N GLY A 148 17.66 1.65 -29.15
CA GLY A 148 18.31 2.27 -30.31
C GLY A 148 17.57 3.51 -30.82
N LYS A 149 16.61 4.03 -30.04
CA LYS A 149 15.81 5.20 -30.40
C LYS A 149 16.60 6.44 -30.02
N LEU A 150 16.76 7.37 -30.97
CA LEU A 150 17.48 8.64 -30.76
C LEU A 150 18.98 8.48 -30.43
N LEU A 151 19.63 7.41 -30.88
CA LEU A 151 21.09 7.33 -30.77
C LEU A 151 21.75 8.47 -31.55
N PRO A 152 22.72 9.18 -30.93
CA PRO A 152 23.53 10.18 -31.61
C PRO A 152 24.13 9.65 -32.91
N ARG A 153 24.13 10.48 -33.96
CA ARG A 153 24.70 10.12 -35.27
C ARG A 153 26.09 10.69 -35.50
N THR A 154 26.46 11.71 -34.73
CA THR A 154 27.73 12.40 -34.83
C THR A 154 28.51 12.28 -33.52
N GLU A 155 29.82 12.40 -33.59
CA GLU A 155 30.69 12.41 -32.40
C GLU A 155 30.37 13.59 -31.46
N ALA A 156 30.04 14.76 -32.02
CA ALA A 156 29.65 15.93 -31.23
C ALA A 156 28.36 15.68 -30.42
N ASP A 157 27.37 15.03 -31.01
CA ASP A 157 26.14 14.64 -30.32
C ASP A 157 26.42 13.62 -29.20
N TRP A 158 27.37 12.70 -29.42
CA TRP A 158 27.82 11.75 -28.40
C TRP A 158 28.54 12.43 -27.23
N ILE A 159 29.40 13.44 -27.50
CA ILE A 159 30.06 14.24 -26.48
C ILE A 159 29.02 14.98 -25.62
N GLN A 160 28.01 15.58 -26.26
CA GLN A 160 26.94 16.27 -25.54
C GLN A 160 26.13 15.31 -24.66
N LEU A 161 25.76 14.13 -25.19
CA LEU A 161 25.02 13.12 -24.43
C LEU A 161 25.86 12.56 -23.27
N ALA A 162 27.16 12.34 -23.47
CA ALA A 162 28.08 11.92 -22.41
C ALA A 162 28.17 12.96 -21.29
N ALA A 163 28.28 14.25 -21.63
CA ALA A 163 28.28 15.33 -20.64
C ALA A 163 26.94 15.42 -19.89
N GLU A 164 25.80 15.30 -20.58
CA GLU A 164 24.47 15.29 -19.95
C GLU A 164 24.30 14.11 -18.99
N THR A 165 24.58 12.89 -19.46
CA THR A 165 24.42 11.67 -18.65
C THR A 165 25.34 11.66 -17.44
N LYS A 166 26.61 12.07 -17.60
CA LYS A 166 27.55 12.20 -16.48
C LYS A 166 27.07 13.23 -15.47
N SER A 167 26.63 14.41 -15.91
CA SER A 167 26.11 15.47 -15.04
C SER A 167 24.91 15.00 -14.21
N LEU A 168 23.93 14.36 -14.85
CA LEU A 168 22.76 13.80 -14.16
C LEU A 168 23.14 12.70 -13.16
N LEU A 169 24.08 11.82 -13.52
CA LEU A 169 24.55 10.76 -12.62
C LEU A 169 25.25 11.35 -11.40
N THR A 170 26.17 12.29 -11.61
CA THR A 170 26.87 13.03 -10.54
C THR A 170 25.87 13.73 -9.62
N GLN A 171 24.83 14.36 -10.17
CA GLN A 171 23.77 14.98 -9.37
C GLN A 171 23.04 13.95 -8.47
N ILE A 172 22.68 12.78 -9.01
CA ILE A 172 22.05 11.70 -8.24
C ILE A 172 22.99 11.16 -7.16
N LEU A 173 24.26 10.91 -7.51
CA LEU A 173 25.24 10.39 -6.55
C LEU A 173 25.51 11.39 -5.41
N ASN A 174 25.51 12.69 -5.70
CA ASN A 174 25.56 13.74 -4.69
C ASN A 174 24.34 13.68 -3.75
N TYR A 175 23.13 13.56 -4.30
CA TYR A 175 21.93 13.40 -3.46
C TYR A 175 21.97 12.16 -2.57
N LEU A 176 22.63 11.10 -3.05
CA LEU A 176 22.78 9.83 -2.36
C LEU A 176 24.08 9.71 -1.56
N ALA A 177 24.83 10.80 -1.34
CA ALA A 177 26.09 10.76 -0.60
C ALA A 177 25.93 10.24 0.85
N PHE A 178 24.74 10.30 1.43
CA PHE A 178 24.48 9.68 2.73
C PHE A 178 24.64 8.15 2.73
N ILE A 179 24.59 7.48 1.56
CA ILE A 179 24.77 6.02 1.44
C ILE A 179 26.15 5.60 1.98
N GLY A 180 27.16 6.48 1.96
CA GLY A 180 28.48 6.19 2.53
C GLY A 180 28.48 5.82 4.02
N ARG A 181 27.41 6.15 4.76
CA ARG A 181 27.19 5.77 6.18
C ARG A 181 26.67 4.34 6.37
N TYR A 182 26.44 3.62 5.27
CA TYR A 182 25.86 2.31 5.26
C TYR A 182 26.78 1.35 4.51
N ASP A 183 27.03 0.20 5.13
CA ASP A 183 27.83 -0.86 4.54
C ASP A 183 26.92 -1.93 3.98
N LEU A 184 27.08 -2.25 2.69
CA LEU A 184 26.56 -3.52 2.17
C LEU A 184 27.51 -4.63 2.63
N ILE A 185 26.99 -5.55 3.44
CA ILE A 185 27.76 -6.68 3.94
C ILE A 185 27.14 -8.01 3.53
N ARG A 186 27.96 -9.03 3.39
CA ARG A 186 27.56 -10.43 3.32
C ARG A 186 28.10 -11.17 4.54
N VAL A 187 27.22 -11.87 5.25
CA VAL A 187 27.62 -12.64 6.43
C VAL A 187 28.32 -13.91 5.98
N LEU A 188 29.54 -14.15 6.45
CA LEU A 188 30.34 -15.33 6.11
C LEU A 188 30.27 -16.39 7.20
N GLU A 189 30.16 -15.96 8.46
CA GLU A 189 30.03 -16.84 9.61
C GLU A 189 29.26 -16.10 10.72
N TYR A 190 28.50 -16.85 11.52
CA TYR A 190 27.76 -16.29 12.64
C TYR A 190 27.71 -17.30 13.80
N ASN A 191 28.26 -16.92 14.96
CA ASN A 191 28.30 -17.76 16.15
C ASN A 191 27.66 -17.07 17.37
N GLU A 192 27.83 -17.64 18.56
CA GLU A 192 27.18 -17.12 19.77
C GLU A 192 27.69 -15.74 20.20
N THR A 193 28.94 -15.41 19.89
CA THR A 193 29.65 -14.21 20.40
C THR A 193 30.01 -13.21 19.31
N SER A 194 30.19 -13.66 18.08
CA SER A 194 30.68 -12.84 16.97
C SER A 194 30.09 -13.26 15.63
N TYR A 195 30.33 -12.42 14.63
CA TYR A 195 30.07 -12.72 13.23
C TYR A 195 31.22 -12.24 12.35
N GLY A 196 31.48 -12.95 11.27
CA GLY A 196 32.41 -12.55 10.23
C GLY A 196 31.64 -12.11 8.98
N CYS A 197 32.13 -11.09 8.27
CA CYS A 197 31.47 -10.60 7.06
C CYS A 197 32.43 -10.10 5.98
N GLU A 198 31.97 -10.16 4.74
CA GLU A 198 32.56 -9.48 3.60
C GLU A 198 31.85 -8.13 3.43
N ARG A 199 32.60 -7.03 3.43
CA ARG A 199 32.11 -5.66 3.26
C ARG A 199 32.37 -5.19 1.83
N HIS A 200 31.30 -4.76 1.15
CA HIS A 200 31.27 -4.35 -0.26
C HIS A 200 31.26 -2.82 -0.38
N LYS A 201 32.39 -2.16 -0.11
CA LYS A 201 32.48 -0.69 -0.10
C LYS A 201 33.73 -0.18 -0.83
N GLY A 202 33.56 0.81 -1.69
CA GLY A 202 34.63 1.38 -2.52
C GLY A 202 35.21 0.38 -3.52
N LEU A 203 36.43 0.62 -3.99
CA LEU A 203 37.08 -0.22 -5.01
C LEU A 203 37.52 -1.61 -4.54
N THR A 204 37.49 -1.90 -3.24
CA THR A 204 38.00 -3.16 -2.69
C THR A 204 36.97 -3.84 -1.80
N LEU A 205 36.95 -5.17 -1.82
CA LEU A 205 36.21 -5.96 -0.84
C LEU A 205 37.09 -6.14 0.39
N SER A 206 36.52 -5.99 1.58
CA SER A 206 37.24 -6.22 2.84
C SER A 206 36.56 -7.34 3.62
N ILE A 207 37.37 -8.22 4.21
CA ILE A 207 36.89 -9.29 5.09
C ILE A 207 37.11 -8.85 6.52
N GLU A 208 36.04 -8.83 7.30
CA GLU A 208 36.03 -8.58 8.73
C GLU A 208 35.77 -9.93 9.44
N GLU A 209 36.80 -10.58 9.97
CA GLU A 209 36.69 -11.95 10.51
C GLU A 209 35.90 -12.03 11.83
N SER A 210 35.94 -10.99 12.67
CA SER A 210 35.29 -11.06 13.98
C SER A 210 34.75 -9.70 14.41
N GLN A 211 33.43 -9.55 14.29
CA GLN A 211 32.66 -8.42 14.81
C GLN A 211 31.78 -8.89 15.97
N PRO A 212 31.57 -8.08 17.02
CA PRO A 212 30.68 -8.43 18.12
C PRO A 212 29.27 -8.75 17.63
N ARG A 213 28.65 -9.80 18.17
CA ARG A 213 27.28 -10.19 17.80
C ARG A 213 26.30 -9.05 18.12
N PRO A 214 25.40 -8.68 17.18
CA PRO A 214 24.34 -7.73 17.48
C PRO A 214 23.31 -8.31 18.45
N GLY A 215 22.93 -7.54 19.46
CA GLY A 215 22.05 -8.01 20.54
C GLY A 215 20.59 -8.25 20.14
N HIS A 216 20.14 -7.69 19.00
CA HIS A 216 18.72 -7.61 18.63
C HIS A 216 18.35 -8.39 17.35
N ILE A 217 19.33 -8.96 16.63
CA ILE A 217 19.08 -9.67 15.38
C ILE A 217 19.93 -10.92 15.28
N LYS A 218 19.35 -12.00 14.74
CA LYS A 218 20.09 -13.20 14.35
C LYS A 218 20.46 -13.08 12.87
N LEU A 219 21.75 -12.95 12.59
CA LEU A 219 22.23 -12.91 11.22
C LEU A 219 22.24 -14.33 10.62
N ILE A 220 22.05 -14.41 9.31
CA ILE A 220 22.03 -15.68 8.56
C ILE A 220 23.25 -15.72 7.66
N GLU A 221 24.02 -16.80 7.79
CA GLU A 221 25.20 -17.05 6.97
C GLU A 221 24.85 -17.06 5.47
N GLY A 222 25.68 -16.41 4.67
CA GLY A 222 25.53 -16.25 3.23
C GLY A 222 24.61 -15.11 2.81
N TRP A 223 23.85 -14.50 3.73
CA TRP A 223 22.85 -13.47 3.39
C TRP A 223 23.46 -12.07 3.37
N PHE A 224 22.83 -11.19 2.57
CA PHE A 224 23.20 -9.77 2.46
C PHE A 224 22.40 -8.89 3.40
N TYR A 225 23.07 -7.91 3.98
CA TYR A 225 22.49 -6.90 4.85
C TYR A 225 23.02 -5.51 4.50
N LEU A 226 22.22 -4.46 4.70
CA LEU A 226 22.75 -3.12 4.95
C LEU A 226 23.03 -2.99 6.44
N ARG A 227 24.27 -2.65 6.79
CA ARG A 227 24.71 -2.35 8.14
C ARG A 227 24.88 -0.84 8.30
N ARG A 228 24.22 -0.26 9.29
CA ARG A 228 24.42 1.14 9.69
C ARG A 228 25.62 1.24 10.64
N GLU A 229 26.25 2.41 10.73
CA GLU A 229 27.32 2.71 11.70
C GLU A 229 26.93 2.36 13.15
N THR A 230 25.65 2.44 13.51
CA THR A 230 25.10 2.07 14.82
C THR A 230 24.98 0.56 15.06
N ALA A 231 25.46 -0.27 14.13
CA ALA A 231 25.27 -1.72 14.12
C ALA A 231 23.79 -2.15 14.08
N ASP A 232 22.94 -1.36 13.41
CA ASP A 232 21.62 -1.80 12.98
C ASP A 232 21.72 -2.48 11.62
N PHE A 233 20.88 -3.50 11.38
CA PHE A 233 20.93 -4.31 10.17
C PHE A 233 19.58 -4.34 9.47
N LEU A 234 19.61 -4.23 8.14
CA LEU A 234 18.46 -4.46 7.27
C LEU A 234 18.77 -5.61 6.32
N LEU A 235 17.91 -6.63 6.33
CA LEU A 235 18.07 -7.81 5.51
C LEU A 235 17.70 -7.54 4.04
N LEU A 236 18.54 -7.96 3.09
CA LEU A 236 18.34 -7.73 1.64
C LEU A 236 18.17 -9.00 0.79
N HIS A 237 18.52 -10.17 1.31
CA HIS A 237 18.31 -11.43 0.60
C HIS A 237 16.81 -11.82 0.65
N PRO A 238 16.19 -12.36 -0.43
CA PRO A 238 16.78 -12.94 -1.64
C PRO A 238 17.11 -11.97 -2.78
N LEU A 239 17.00 -10.66 -2.61
CA LEU A 239 17.11 -9.71 -3.72
C LEU A 239 18.55 -9.39 -4.16
N LEU A 240 19.53 -9.83 -3.36
CA LEU A 240 20.93 -9.90 -3.71
C LEU A 240 21.43 -11.34 -3.57
N LEU A 241 22.34 -11.74 -4.47
CA LEU A 241 23.06 -13.00 -4.37
C LEU A 241 24.56 -12.79 -4.48
N PHE A 242 25.29 -13.78 -4.00
CA PHE A 242 26.73 -13.86 -4.21
C PHE A 242 27.00 -14.93 -5.25
N TRP A 243 27.63 -14.54 -6.35
CA TRP A 243 27.95 -15.42 -7.45
C TRP A 243 29.42 -15.81 -7.39
N GLN A 244 29.68 -17.05 -6.97
CA GLN A 244 30.94 -17.73 -7.21
C GLN A 244 30.80 -18.50 -8.52
N ASN A 245 31.70 -18.29 -9.46
CA ASN A 245 31.84 -19.18 -10.61
C ASN A 245 32.24 -20.57 -10.10
N SER A 246 31.27 -21.43 -9.84
CA SER A 246 31.50 -22.86 -9.66
C SER A 246 31.69 -23.48 -11.04
N ASP A 247 32.87 -23.25 -11.62
CA ASP A 247 33.25 -23.88 -12.88
C ASP A 247 33.56 -25.35 -12.60
N GLU A 248 32.52 -26.20 -12.60
CA GLU A 248 32.69 -27.66 -12.62
C GLU A 248 33.31 -28.14 -13.95
N SER A 249 33.37 -27.27 -14.97
CA SER A 249 33.87 -27.55 -16.32
C SER A 249 35.37 -27.23 -16.54
N GLY A 250 36.07 -26.66 -15.55
CA GLY A 250 37.53 -26.55 -15.54
C GLY A 250 38.19 -25.78 -16.69
N GLN A 251 37.46 -24.94 -17.45
CA GLN A 251 38.00 -24.27 -18.65
C GLN A 251 37.70 -22.78 -18.79
N VAL A 252 37.04 -22.11 -17.83
CA VAL A 252 36.85 -20.65 -17.91
C VAL A 252 37.72 -19.95 -16.87
N GLU A 253 38.39 -18.87 -17.28
CA GLU A 253 39.03 -17.91 -16.38
C GLU A 253 38.09 -17.62 -15.22
N SER A 254 38.55 -17.89 -14.00
CA SER A 254 37.79 -17.65 -12.78
C SER A 254 37.52 -16.15 -12.66
N LEU A 255 36.36 -15.70 -13.15
CA LEU A 255 35.93 -14.32 -12.90
C LEU A 255 35.93 -14.11 -11.38
N PRO A 256 36.39 -12.93 -10.92
CA PRO A 256 36.33 -12.63 -9.51
C PRO A 256 34.87 -12.74 -9.04
N PRO A 257 34.64 -13.21 -7.81
CA PRO A 257 33.30 -13.31 -7.25
C PRO A 257 32.55 -11.98 -7.37
N GLN A 258 31.26 -12.03 -7.70
CA GLN A 258 30.45 -10.84 -7.95
C GLN A 258 29.15 -10.89 -7.14
N THR A 259 28.68 -9.74 -6.70
CA THR A 259 27.33 -9.59 -6.12
C THR A 259 26.32 -9.49 -7.25
N GLY A 260 25.43 -10.45 -7.39
CA GLY A 260 24.29 -10.36 -8.31
C GLY A 260 23.17 -9.50 -7.74
N VAL A 261 22.65 -8.58 -8.54
CA VAL A 261 21.49 -7.74 -8.19
C VAL A 261 20.25 -8.28 -8.88
N TYR A 262 19.16 -8.51 -8.15
CA TYR A 262 17.92 -9.05 -8.72
C TYR A 262 17.49 -8.28 -9.98
N ASP A 263 17.06 -9.03 -11.00
CA ASP A 263 16.63 -8.51 -12.29
C ASP A 263 15.17 -8.82 -12.56
N ASN A 264 14.80 -10.08 -12.63
CA ASN A 264 13.41 -10.50 -12.84
C ASN A 264 13.19 -11.96 -12.44
N PHE A 265 11.93 -12.36 -12.41
CA PHE A 265 11.48 -13.71 -12.14
C PHE A 265 10.72 -14.24 -13.36
N ILE A 266 11.30 -15.18 -14.09
CA ILE A 266 10.76 -15.69 -15.35
C ILE A 266 10.77 -17.22 -15.30
N TYR A 267 9.62 -17.84 -15.60
CA TYR A 267 9.45 -19.30 -15.64
C TYR A 267 9.98 -20.01 -14.38
N GLU A 268 9.62 -19.50 -13.20
CA GLU A 268 10.05 -20.05 -11.90
C GLU A 268 11.57 -19.98 -11.64
N ARG A 269 12.30 -19.12 -12.38
CA ARG A 269 13.72 -18.87 -12.18
C ARG A 269 13.98 -17.43 -11.81
N LEU A 270 14.85 -17.21 -10.83
CA LEU A 270 15.35 -15.88 -10.51
C LEU A 270 16.51 -15.54 -11.42
N ARG A 271 16.50 -14.31 -11.90
CA ARG A 271 17.60 -13.74 -12.68
C ARG A 271 18.25 -12.62 -11.91
N TYR A 272 19.57 -12.59 -11.95
CA TYR A 272 20.38 -11.57 -11.33
C TYR A 272 21.33 -10.98 -12.35
N MET A 273 21.42 -9.66 -12.37
CA MET A 273 22.40 -8.95 -13.17
C MET A 273 23.72 -8.89 -12.38
N LEU A 274 24.79 -9.37 -12.99
CA LEU A 274 26.16 -9.30 -12.47
C LEU A 274 26.76 -7.93 -12.82
N PRO A 275 26.96 -7.03 -11.85
CA PRO A 275 27.28 -5.63 -12.10
C PRO A 275 28.58 -5.39 -12.86
N LEU A 276 29.60 -6.23 -12.66
CA LEU A 276 30.91 -6.01 -13.26
C LEU A 276 31.02 -6.56 -14.68
N SER A 277 30.23 -7.59 -15.01
CA SER A 277 30.22 -8.21 -16.34
C SER A 277 29.05 -7.76 -17.20
N GLY A 278 28.00 -7.16 -16.60
CA GLY A 278 26.74 -6.84 -17.29
C GLY A 278 25.92 -8.08 -17.69
N ARG A 279 26.38 -9.29 -17.34
CA ARG A 279 25.71 -10.55 -17.68
C ARG A 279 24.56 -10.82 -16.71
N THR A 280 23.54 -11.52 -17.19
CA THR A 280 22.48 -12.04 -16.34
C THR A 280 22.74 -13.52 -16.04
N VAL A 281 22.63 -13.90 -14.78
CA VAL A 281 22.72 -15.30 -14.32
C VAL A 281 21.40 -15.77 -13.74
N GLU A 282 21.15 -17.07 -13.81
CA GLU A 282 19.96 -17.71 -13.24
C GLU A 282 20.31 -18.35 -11.89
N ASP A 283 19.44 -18.18 -10.90
CA ASP A 283 19.56 -18.82 -9.60
C ASP A 283 18.26 -19.56 -9.25
N ASN A 284 18.33 -20.88 -9.32
CA ASN A 284 17.22 -21.77 -8.95
C ASN A 284 17.21 -22.09 -7.45
N ARG A 285 18.30 -21.79 -6.72
CA ARG A 285 18.45 -22.14 -5.29
C ARG A 285 17.65 -21.18 -4.42
N SER A 286 17.62 -19.90 -4.76
CA SER A 286 16.91 -18.87 -4.00
C SER A 286 15.43 -18.74 -4.34
N VAL A 287 14.92 -19.52 -5.30
CA VAL A 287 13.52 -19.45 -5.77
C VAL A 287 12.53 -19.63 -4.62
N GLN A 288 12.76 -20.61 -3.74
CA GLN A 288 11.85 -20.86 -2.62
C GLN A 288 11.79 -19.67 -1.64
N ALA A 289 12.95 -19.08 -1.31
CA ALA A 289 13.01 -17.90 -0.45
C ALA A 289 12.28 -16.70 -1.08
N PHE A 290 12.40 -16.56 -2.41
CA PHE A 290 11.68 -15.53 -3.15
C PHE A 290 10.18 -15.78 -3.25
N ILE A 291 9.74 -17.03 -3.42
CA ILE A 291 8.31 -17.38 -3.39
C ILE A 291 7.72 -17.04 -2.02
N VAL A 292 8.41 -17.35 -0.92
CA VAL A 292 7.96 -16.96 0.43
C VAL A 292 7.83 -15.43 0.55
N LEU A 293 8.76 -14.66 -0.03
CA LEU A 293 8.65 -13.21 -0.11
C LEU A 293 7.40 -12.78 -0.90
N LEU A 294 7.12 -13.38 -2.05
CA LEU A 294 5.92 -13.09 -2.85
C LEU A 294 4.62 -13.47 -2.13
N ASP A 295 4.57 -14.65 -1.49
CA ASP A 295 3.43 -15.10 -0.71
C ASP A 295 3.14 -14.16 0.44
N THR A 296 4.18 -13.61 1.06
CA THR A 296 4.06 -12.58 2.10
C THR A 296 3.37 -11.33 1.53
N ILE A 297 3.77 -10.86 0.35
CA ILE A 297 3.13 -9.72 -0.34
C ILE A 297 1.66 -10.04 -0.67
N GLU A 298 1.37 -11.24 -1.17
CA GLU A 298 -0.01 -11.65 -1.46
C GLU A 298 -0.87 -11.73 -0.21
N GLU A 299 -0.36 -12.29 0.88
CA GLU A 299 -1.07 -12.38 2.14
C GLU A 299 -1.34 -10.99 2.72
N PHE A 300 -0.39 -10.05 2.60
CA PHE A 300 -0.62 -8.65 2.93
C PHE A 300 -1.76 -8.04 2.13
N LYS A 301 -1.80 -8.30 0.82
CA LYS A 301 -2.91 -7.86 -0.03
C LYS A 301 -4.22 -8.49 0.44
N ARG A 302 -4.26 -9.79 0.73
CA ARG A 302 -5.48 -10.49 1.19
C ARG A 302 -5.98 -9.95 2.53
N GLN A 303 -5.09 -9.72 3.49
CA GLN A 303 -5.43 -9.15 4.80
C GLN A 303 -6.00 -7.74 4.67
N ARG A 304 -5.46 -6.95 3.73
CA ARG A 304 -6.01 -5.62 3.42
C ARG A 304 -7.30 -5.66 2.62
N ASP A 305 -7.42 -6.51 1.61
CA ASP A 305 -8.69 -6.74 0.91
C ASP A 305 -9.77 -7.18 1.91
N ALA A 306 -9.40 -7.89 2.98
CA ALA A 306 -10.29 -8.22 4.09
C ALA A 306 -10.57 -7.01 5.02
N ALA A 307 -9.58 -6.18 5.33
CA ALA A 307 -9.74 -4.95 6.12
C ALA A 307 -10.48 -3.82 5.38
N ASP A 308 -10.41 -3.81 4.05
CA ASP A 308 -11.07 -2.90 3.11
C ASP A 308 -12.49 -3.35 2.75
N LYS A 309 -12.93 -4.52 3.23
CA LYS A 309 -14.35 -4.86 3.23
C LYS A 309 -15.07 -4.10 4.32
N LEU A 310 -16.24 -3.56 3.98
CA LEU A 310 -17.19 -3.10 4.99
C LEU A 310 -17.62 -4.33 5.80
N THR A 311 -17.21 -4.42 7.05
CA THR A 311 -17.70 -5.46 7.96
C THR A 311 -18.93 -4.96 8.72
N TRP A 312 -19.71 -5.87 9.32
CA TRP A 312 -20.85 -5.48 10.13
C TRP A 312 -20.50 -4.58 11.31
N TRP A 313 -19.40 -4.88 12.00
CA TRP A 313 -18.94 -4.07 13.13
C TRP A 313 -18.54 -2.67 12.68
N ARG A 314 -17.80 -2.57 11.58
CA ARG A 314 -17.43 -1.29 10.97
C ARG A 314 -18.65 -0.49 10.53
N LEU A 315 -19.67 -1.15 9.94
CA LEU A 315 -20.94 -0.51 9.63
C LEU A 315 -21.66 0.01 10.89
N ARG A 316 -21.66 -0.75 11.99
CA ARG A 316 -22.22 -0.30 13.28
C ARG A 316 -21.55 0.94 13.83
N ASP A 317 -20.22 0.97 13.80
CA ASP A 317 -19.45 2.12 14.27
C ASP A 317 -19.72 3.36 13.42
N LEU A 318 -19.76 3.21 12.10
CA LEU A 318 -20.11 4.30 11.17
C LEU A 318 -21.54 4.79 11.38
N CYS A 319 -22.54 3.90 11.50
CA CYS A 319 -23.91 4.29 11.82
C CYS A 319 -23.96 5.11 13.11
N ALA A 320 -23.24 4.68 14.14
CA ALA A 320 -23.22 5.32 15.46
C ALA A 320 -22.57 6.71 15.39
N GLU A 321 -21.48 6.86 14.62
CA GLU A 321 -20.82 8.13 14.39
C GLU A 321 -21.70 9.12 13.60
N ILE A 322 -22.26 8.69 12.48
CA ILE A 322 -23.17 9.50 11.66
C ILE A 322 -24.35 9.96 12.53
N THR A 323 -24.96 9.04 13.26
CA THR A 323 -26.05 9.33 14.20
C THR A 323 -25.63 10.35 15.27
N ARG A 324 -24.45 10.18 15.89
CA ARG A 324 -23.93 11.10 16.90
C ARG A 324 -23.82 12.52 16.35
N GLN A 325 -23.31 12.67 15.13
CA GLN A 325 -23.15 13.96 14.48
C GLN A 325 -24.49 14.56 14.05
N ARG A 326 -25.34 13.78 13.38
CA ARG A 326 -26.63 14.24 12.82
C ARG A 326 -27.67 14.55 13.90
N MET A 327 -27.52 14.00 15.10
CA MET A 327 -28.38 14.28 16.25
C MET A 327 -27.75 15.23 17.29
N SER A 328 -26.55 15.77 17.03
CA SER A 328 -25.77 16.57 18.01
C SER A 328 -26.53 17.77 18.60
N THR A 329 -27.34 18.46 17.79
CA THR A 329 -28.15 19.63 18.17
C THR A 329 -29.30 19.31 19.13
N VAL A 330 -29.72 18.05 19.22
CA VAL A 330 -30.74 17.59 20.17
C VAL A 330 -30.08 16.82 21.32
N ARG A 331 -29.00 16.09 21.04
CA ARG A 331 -28.33 15.22 21.99
C ARG A 331 -27.90 15.92 23.28
N HIS A 332 -27.38 17.15 23.19
CA HIS A 332 -27.00 17.93 24.38
C HIS A 332 -28.18 18.36 25.27
N LYS A 333 -29.41 18.33 24.74
CA LYS A 333 -30.65 18.66 25.49
C LYS A 333 -31.34 17.42 26.03
N TYR A 334 -30.97 16.24 25.54
CA TYR A 334 -31.53 14.97 25.98
C TYR A 334 -30.89 14.54 27.29
N ARG A 335 -31.73 14.16 28.26
CA ARG A 335 -31.32 13.56 29.53
C ARG A 335 -32.15 12.29 29.72
N ALA A 336 -31.48 11.13 29.77
CA ALA A 336 -32.14 9.84 29.80
C ALA A 336 -33.04 9.70 31.04
N GLU A 337 -32.54 10.12 32.20
CA GLU A 337 -33.24 10.13 33.48
C GLU A 337 -34.50 11.03 33.53
N LEU A 338 -34.64 12.00 32.63
CA LEU A 338 -35.82 12.88 32.57
C LEU A 338 -36.80 12.48 31.47
N TYR A 339 -36.48 11.44 30.70
CA TYR A 339 -37.30 11.03 29.57
C TYR A 339 -38.44 10.12 30.03
N LEU A 340 -39.69 10.56 29.81
CA LEU A 340 -40.88 9.74 30.04
C LEU A 340 -41.21 8.91 28.78
N PRO A 341 -41.28 7.57 28.89
CA PRO A 341 -41.69 6.70 27.80
C PRO A 341 -43.07 7.03 27.25
N ARG A 342 -43.31 6.68 25.99
CA ARG A 342 -44.57 6.94 25.29
C ARG A 342 -45.15 5.67 24.71
N ASP A 343 -46.02 5.03 25.47
CA ASP A 343 -46.52 3.68 25.20
C ASP A 343 -47.03 3.50 23.77
N LYS A 344 -47.86 4.42 23.27
CA LYS A 344 -48.39 4.36 21.90
C LYS A 344 -47.28 4.43 20.83
N THR A 345 -46.25 5.25 21.03
CA THR A 345 -45.14 5.37 20.08
C THR A 345 -44.20 4.17 20.19
N SER A 346 -43.96 3.66 21.40
CA SER A 346 -43.20 2.43 21.64
C SER A 346 -43.88 1.21 21.01
N GLN A 347 -45.21 1.12 21.08
CA GLN A 347 -45.98 0.05 20.45
C GLN A 347 -45.87 0.12 18.92
N ALA A 348 -46.03 1.31 18.32
CA ALA A 348 -45.88 1.49 16.87
C ALA A 348 -44.47 1.16 16.38
N LEU A 349 -43.46 1.46 17.19
CA LEU A 349 -42.09 1.07 16.91
C LEU A 349 -41.89 -0.44 17.01
N THR A 350 -42.44 -1.10 18.03
CA THR A 350 -42.33 -2.56 18.18
C THR A 350 -42.92 -3.25 16.95
N GLN A 351 -44.12 -2.83 16.53
CA GLN A 351 -44.74 -3.27 15.28
C GLN A 351 -43.86 -3.00 14.04
N PHE A 352 -43.12 -1.89 14.02
CA PHE A 352 -42.17 -1.60 12.95
C PHE A 352 -40.96 -2.55 12.99
N LEU A 353 -40.39 -2.81 14.16
CA LEU A 353 -39.28 -3.74 14.34
C LEU A 353 -39.68 -5.17 13.98
N ASP A 354 -40.94 -5.55 14.13
CA ASP A 354 -41.46 -6.86 13.70
C ASP A 354 -41.80 -6.92 12.21
N SER A 355 -41.82 -5.77 11.51
CA SER A 355 -42.07 -5.70 10.07
C SER A 355 -40.80 -5.83 9.24
N ASP A 356 -40.94 -6.02 7.92
CA ASP A 356 -39.85 -6.01 6.93
C ASP A 356 -39.33 -4.60 6.59
N LYS A 357 -39.97 -3.56 7.14
CA LYS A 357 -39.62 -2.17 6.87
C LYS A 357 -38.26 -1.82 7.47
N ARG A 358 -37.51 -0.97 6.76
CA ARG A 358 -36.17 -0.51 7.18
C ARG A 358 -36.15 0.92 7.67
N CYS A 359 -37.27 1.64 7.53
CA CYS A 359 -37.30 3.07 7.74
C CYS A 359 -38.47 3.51 8.62
N PHE A 360 -38.15 4.25 9.68
CA PHE A 360 -39.09 4.68 10.70
C PHE A 360 -39.15 6.20 10.78
N VAL A 361 -40.31 6.79 10.51
CA VAL A 361 -40.47 8.25 10.46
C VAL A 361 -41.43 8.72 11.55
N LEU A 362 -40.95 9.57 12.45
CA LEU A 362 -41.78 10.19 13.47
C LEU A 362 -42.33 11.51 12.98
N ILE A 363 -43.65 11.61 12.86
CA ILE A 363 -44.35 12.80 12.39
C ILE A 363 -45.08 13.47 13.56
N GLY A 364 -44.91 14.79 13.72
CA GLY A 364 -45.64 15.54 14.74
C GLY A 364 -45.24 17.02 14.79
N LYS A 365 -46.00 17.83 15.53
CA LYS A 365 -45.72 19.26 15.74
C LYS A 365 -44.30 19.50 16.29
N SER A 366 -43.76 20.71 16.12
CA SER A 366 -42.48 21.05 16.76
C SER A 366 -42.61 21.00 18.29
N GLY A 367 -41.51 20.70 18.99
CA GLY A 367 -41.49 20.65 20.46
C GLY A 367 -42.12 19.42 21.11
N VAL A 368 -42.81 18.55 20.35
CA VAL A 368 -43.47 17.35 20.93
C VAL A 368 -42.50 16.22 21.30
N GLY A 369 -41.19 16.44 21.42
CA GLY A 369 -40.24 15.42 21.92
C GLY A 369 -39.89 14.26 20.97
N LYS A 370 -40.04 14.41 19.65
CA LYS A 370 -39.72 13.35 18.67
C LYS A 370 -38.26 12.92 18.69
N SER A 371 -37.34 13.89 18.71
CA SER A 371 -35.91 13.62 18.69
C SER A 371 -35.44 12.98 19.99
N ASN A 372 -36.03 13.36 21.13
CA ASN A 372 -35.79 12.70 22.43
C ASN A 372 -36.27 11.24 22.42
N PHE A 373 -37.42 10.95 21.79
CA PHE A 373 -37.87 9.57 21.60
C PHE A 373 -36.85 8.75 20.78
N LEU A 374 -36.34 9.29 19.67
CA LEU A 374 -35.33 8.58 18.87
C LEU A 374 -34.03 8.34 19.64
N LEU A 375 -33.56 9.31 20.44
CA LEU A 375 -32.35 9.15 21.24
C LEU A 375 -32.50 8.07 22.31
N ALA A 376 -33.60 8.11 23.07
CA ALA A 376 -33.92 7.06 24.07
C ALA A 376 -34.01 5.68 23.42
N LEU A 377 -34.58 5.63 22.21
CA LEU A 377 -34.67 4.42 21.43
C LEU A 377 -33.30 3.89 21.01
N GLY A 378 -32.45 4.76 20.47
CA GLY A 378 -31.12 4.41 20.00
C GLY A 378 -30.28 3.80 21.11
N GLU A 379 -30.38 4.34 22.33
CA GLU A 379 -29.70 3.78 23.51
C GLU A 379 -30.21 2.37 23.83
N THR A 380 -31.53 2.20 23.89
CA THR A 380 -32.17 0.90 24.21
C THR A 380 -31.85 -0.18 23.18
N LEU A 381 -31.98 0.13 21.87
CA LEU A 381 -31.75 -0.86 20.81
C LEU A 381 -30.28 -1.22 20.67
N THR A 382 -29.38 -0.25 20.79
CA THR A 382 -27.94 -0.51 20.62
C THR A 382 -27.40 -1.40 21.76
N GLN A 383 -27.97 -1.29 22.96
CA GLN A 383 -27.59 -2.12 24.12
C GLN A 383 -28.19 -3.53 24.07
N SER A 384 -29.42 -3.68 23.56
CA SER A 384 -30.16 -4.95 23.62
C SER A 384 -29.97 -5.85 22.39
N ARG A 385 -29.50 -5.30 21.26
CA ARG A 385 -29.44 -6.01 19.97
C ARG A 385 -28.13 -5.79 19.23
N ASN A 386 -27.43 -6.89 18.95
CA ASN A 386 -26.19 -6.89 18.16
C ASN A 386 -26.41 -7.08 16.66
N ASP A 387 -27.62 -7.46 16.27
CA ASP A 387 -28.05 -7.69 14.89
C ASP A 387 -28.62 -6.43 14.23
N LEU A 388 -28.63 -5.29 14.93
CA LEU A 388 -29.24 -4.05 14.47
C LEU A 388 -28.25 -2.86 14.45
N CYS A 389 -28.27 -2.09 13.35
CA CYS A 389 -27.60 -0.80 13.17
C CYS A 389 -28.65 0.29 13.07
N LEU A 390 -28.50 1.41 13.79
CA LEU A 390 -29.44 2.52 13.73
C LEU A 390 -28.77 3.78 13.18
N LEU A 391 -29.34 4.33 12.11
CA LEU A 391 -29.01 5.62 11.53
C LEU A 391 -30.10 6.63 11.88
N MET A 392 -29.79 7.64 12.71
CA MET A 392 -30.75 8.64 13.11
C MET A 392 -30.46 10.02 12.53
N TYR A 393 -31.51 10.66 12.01
CA TYR A 393 -31.43 12.01 11.46
C TYR A 393 -32.43 12.95 12.13
N ASP A 394 -31.96 14.14 12.49
CA ASP A 394 -32.87 15.22 12.86
C ASP A 394 -33.42 15.89 11.61
N GLY A 395 -34.70 15.66 11.31
CA GLY A 395 -35.28 16.15 10.07
C GLY A 395 -35.47 17.67 10.00
N ALA A 396 -35.23 18.40 11.10
CA ALA A 396 -35.07 19.84 11.05
C ALA A 396 -33.81 20.27 10.25
N HIS A 397 -32.77 19.44 10.25
CA HIS A 397 -31.47 19.71 9.63
C HIS A 397 -31.28 19.02 8.28
N LEU A 398 -32.23 18.18 7.86
CA LEU A 398 -32.27 17.65 6.50
C LEU A 398 -32.63 18.81 5.54
N GLY A 399 -31.72 19.18 4.64
CA GLY A 399 -31.96 20.23 3.64
C GLY A 399 -33.21 19.98 2.80
N ALA A 400 -33.80 21.03 2.23
CA ALA A 400 -35.03 20.91 1.44
C ALA A 400 -34.80 20.33 0.03
N THR A 401 -33.55 20.34 -0.46
CA THR A 401 -33.20 20.06 -1.85
C THR A 401 -32.62 18.66 -2.11
N ALA A 402 -32.06 17.99 -1.10
CA ALA A 402 -31.47 16.67 -1.23
C ALA A 402 -32.46 15.56 -0.80
N SER A 403 -32.43 14.41 -1.46
CA SER A 403 -33.16 13.23 -0.98
C SER A 403 -32.49 12.66 0.28
N ILE A 404 -33.24 11.95 1.12
CA ILE A 404 -32.65 11.30 2.31
C ILE A 404 -31.57 10.28 1.92
N THR A 405 -31.74 9.60 0.77
CA THR A 405 -30.75 8.68 0.22
C THR A 405 -29.44 9.41 -0.09
N ASP A 406 -29.50 10.57 -0.75
CA ASP A 406 -28.29 11.34 -1.10
C ASP A 406 -27.58 11.86 0.15
N VAL A 407 -28.34 12.23 1.18
CA VAL A 407 -27.77 12.63 2.47
C VAL A 407 -27.06 11.46 3.15
N ILE A 408 -27.68 10.27 3.14
CA ILE A 408 -27.06 9.05 3.69
C ILE A 408 -25.81 8.69 2.90
N SER A 409 -25.89 8.61 1.56
CA SER A 409 -24.74 8.30 0.72
C SER A 409 -23.59 9.26 1.01
N ARG A 410 -23.84 10.58 0.99
CA ARG A 410 -22.81 11.57 1.32
C ARG A 410 -22.22 11.38 2.71
N ASP A 411 -23.04 11.04 3.70
CA ASP A 411 -22.53 10.80 5.05
C ASP A 411 -21.61 9.58 5.16
N PHE A 412 -21.86 8.56 4.35
CA PHE A 412 -20.94 7.44 4.23
C PHE A 412 -19.71 7.83 3.38
N ASP A 413 -19.88 8.52 2.26
CA ASP A 413 -18.77 8.96 1.40
C ASP A 413 -17.74 9.82 2.14
N ASP A 414 -18.22 10.70 3.03
CA ASP A 414 -17.37 11.59 3.82
C ASP A 414 -16.57 10.84 4.91
N ARG A 415 -16.97 9.62 5.26
CA ARG A 415 -16.45 8.87 6.43
C ARG A 415 -15.89 7.49 6.12
N LEU A 416 -16.20 6.95 4.94
CA LEU A 416 -15.85 5.60 4.54
C LEU A 416 -15.01 5.64 3.27
N LEU A 417 -13.75 5.29 3.44
CA LEU A 417 -12.85 4.88 2.36
C LEU A 417 -12.72 3.36 2.42
N LEU A 418 -13.13 2.69 1.35
CA LEU A 418 -12.89 1.26 1.13
C LEU A 418 -11.84 1.15 0.03
N ALA A 419 -10.69 0.52 0.31
CA ALA A 419 -9.58 0.39 -0.64
C ALA A 419 -9.14 1.73 -1.26
N GLY A 420 -9.14 2.80 -0.45
CA GLY A 420 -8.78 4.15 -0.90
C GLY A 420 -9.77 4.82 -1.86
N ARG A 421 -10.94 4.21 -2.12
CA ARG A 421 -11.99 4.79 -2.97
C ARG A 421 -13.17 5.27 -2.13
N ARG A 422 -13.82 6.33 -2.61
CA ARG A 422 -15.10 6.79 -2.07
C ARG A 422 -16.19 5.78 -2.42
N VAL A 423 -17.10 5.57 -1.47
CA VAL A 423 -18.19 4.61 -1.60
C VAL A 423 -19.31 5.16 -2.47
N GLU A 424 -19.22 5.04 -3.79
CA GLU A 424 -20.24 5.60 -4.68
C GLU A 424 -21.64 4.96 -4.51
N GLN A 425 -21.73 3.75 -3.97
CA GLN A 425 -22.99 3.03 -3.76
C GLN A 425 -23.03 2.26 -2.43
N ILE A 426 -23.11 2.98 -1.31
CA ILE A 426 -23.13 2.40 0.03
C ILE A 426 -24.10 1.22 0.21
N TRP A 427 -25.27 1.26 -0.42
CA TRP A 427 -26.26 0.18 -0.32
C TRP A 427 -25.84 -1.12 -0.99
N ARG A 428 -25.05 -1.02 -2.08
CA ARG A 428 -24.45 -2.19 -2.72
C ARG A 428 -23.40 -2.81 -1.80
N ASP A 429 -22.58 -1.98 -1.19
CA ASP A 429 -21.50 -2.43 -0.31
C ASP A 429 -22.05 -3.03 0.99
N ILE A 430 -23.12 -2.45 1.55
CA ILE A 430 -23.85 -3.05 2.69
C ILE A 430 -24.43 -4.43 2.31
N ALA A 431 -24.94 -4.59 1.09
CA ALA A 431 -25.51 -5.86 0.65
C ALA A 431 -24.45 -6.97 0.45
N GLN A 432 -23.16 -6.62 0.39
CA GLN A 432 -22.04 -7.55 0.28
C GLN A 432 -21.45 -7.94 1.64
N ILE A 433 -21.95 -7.40 2.76
CA ILE A 433 -21.47 -7.75 4.09
C ILE A 433 -21.85 -9.21 4.41
N ASP A 434 -20.87 -10.02 4.79
CA ASP A 434 -21.11 -11.41 5.19
C ASP A 434 -22.08 -11.49 6.39
N GLY A 435 -23.15 -12.26 6.25
CA GLY A 435 -24.18 -12.43 7.28
C GLY A 435 -25.17 -11.27 7.37
N ILE A 436 -25.19 -10.34 6.42
CA ILE A 436 -26.12 -9.19 6.42
C ILE A 436 -27.59 -9.61 6.37
N GLU A 437 -27.89 -10.79 5.84
CA GLU A 437 -29.24 -11.35 5.77
C GLU A 437 -29.87 -11.62 7.15
N GLN A 438 -29.04 -11.82 8.18
CA GLN A 438 -29.46 -12.00 9.58
C GLN A 438 -29.45 -10.68 10.38
N ARG A 439 -29.12 -9.57 9.72
CA ARG A 439 -28.87 -8.27 10.35
C ARG A 439 -29.74 -7.19 9.72
N ARG A 440 -29.96 -6.10 10.45
CA ARG A 440 -30.84 -5.00 10.01
C ARG A 440 -30.22 -3.64 10.20
N VAL A 441 -30.16 -2.87 9.11
CA VAL A 441 -29.87 -1.43 9.14
C VAL A 441 -31.21 -0.69 9.14
N ILE A 442 -31.44 0.11 10.17
CA ILE A 442 -32.66 0.90 10.35
C ILE A 442 -32.33 2.38 10.20
N CYS A 443 -33.06 3.06 9.34
CA CYS A 443 -33.00 4.52 9.22
C CYS A 443 -34.20 5.16 9.93
N ALA A 444 -33.94 6.04 10.88
CA ALA A 444 -34.96 6.73 11.66
C ALA A 444 -34.80 8.25 11.57
N TRP A 445 -35.90 8.98 11.37
CA TRP A 445 -35.84 10.45 11.41
C TRP A 445 -37.14 11.10 11.84
N THR A 446 -37.04 12.37 12.20
CA THR A 446 -38.18 13.18 12.65
C THR A 446 -38.71 14.08 11.53
N ARG A 447 -40.02 14.37 11.53
CA ARG A 447 -40.64 15.31 10.58
C ARG A 447 -41.64 16.22 11.28
N SER A 448 -41.60 17.51 10.96
CA SER A 448 -42.58 18.50 11.41
C SER A 448 -43.82 18.50 10.51
N THR A 449 -45.01 18.55 11.09
CA THR A 449 -46.29 18.63 10.36
C THR A 449 -46.52 19.99 9.67
N LYS A 450 -45.84 21.05 10.11
CA LYS A 450 -45.96 22.41 9.52
C LYS A 450 -45.07 22.65 8.31
N ALA A 451 -44.18 21.71 7.96
CA ALA A 451 -43.26 21.89 6.85
C ALA A 451 -43.95 21.54 5.52
N ASN A 452 -44.36 22.57 4.76
CA ASN A 452 -44.75 22.46 3.35
C ASN A 452 -43.51 22.10 2.52
N ARG A 453 -43.15 20.81 2.48
CA ARG A 453 -42.09 20.29 1.60
C ARG A 453 -42.69 19.49 0.44
N PRO A 454 -42.14 19.61 -0.77
CA PRO A 454 -42.67 18.94 -1.95
C PRO A 454 -42.65 17.41 -1.79
N LYS A 455 -43.68 16.74 -2.32
CA LYS A 455 -43.81 15.26 -2.34
C LYS A 455 -42.70 14.56 -3.14
N SER A 456 -41.91 15.30 -3.94
CA SER A 456 -40.88 14.76 -4.85
C SER A 456 -39.68 14.12 -4.16
N CYS A 457 -39.40 14.41 -2.89
CA CYS A 457 -38.27 13.82 -2.14
C CYS A 457 -38.43 12.31 -1.85
N TYR A 458 -39.54 11.67 -2.21
CA TYR A 458 -39.92 10.31 -1.76
C TYR A 458 -40.01 9.27 -2.89
N GLY A 459 -39.95 9.68 -4.15
CA GLY A 459 -40.23 8.81 -5.30
C GLY A 459 -39.17 7.72 -5.55
N SER A 460 -37.87 8.05 -5.49
CA SER A 460 -36.80 7.08 -5.78
C SER A 460 -36.50 6.14 -4.60
N TRP A 461 -36.83 6.55 -3.37
CA TRP A 461 -36.51 5.84 -2.13
C TRP A 461 -37.49 4.71 -1.76
N MET A 462 -38.76 4.84 -2.19
CA MET A 462 -39.76 3.78 -1.96
C MET A 462 -39.49 2.50 -2.76
N SER A 463 -38.67 2.53 -3.83
CA SER A 463 -38.31 1.31 -4.57
C SER A 463 -37.36 0.42 -3.78
N TRP A 464 -36.42 1.01 -3.02
CA TRP A 464 -35.46 0.27 -2.18
C TRP A 464 -36.10 -0.26 -0.89
N CYS A 465 -36.99 0.53 -0.26
CA CYS A 465 -37.74 0.07 0.93
C CYS A 465 -38.73 -1.08 0.62
N LYS A 466 -39.06 -1.31 -0.66
CA LYS A 466 -39.93 -2.39 -1.14
C LYS A 466 -39.16 -3.55 -1.77
N ALA A 467 -37.85 -3.44 -1.91
CA ALA A 467 -37.05 -4.55 -2.41
C ALA A 467 -37.02 -5.63 -1.31
N PRO A 468 -37.47 -6.87 -1.60
CA PRO A 468 -37.32 -7.97 -0.67
C PRO A 468 -35.86 -8.08 -0.24
N GLY A 469 -35.62 -8.28 1.07
CA GLY A 469 -34.26 -8.50 1.56
C GLY A 469 -33.60 -9.69 0.84
N PRO A 470 -32.26 -9.81 0.86
CA PRO A 470 -31.54 -10.88 0.15
C PRO A 470 -31.93 -12.32 0.56
N GLY A 471 -32.79 -12.52 1.56
CA GLY A 471 -33.23 -13.83 2.06
C GLY A 471 -34.68 -14.20 1.83
N SER A 472 -35.55 -13.36 1.23
CA SER A 472 -36.97 -13.70 1.08
C SER A 472 -37.33 -14.28 -0.28
N ARG A 473 -36.57 -15.30 -0.73
CA ARG A 473 -37.07 -16.28 -1.71
C ARG A 473 -37.47 -17.54 -0.95
N SER A 474 -38.69 -17.57 -0.43
CA SER A 474 -39.34 -18.85 -0.14
C SER A 474 -39.65 -19.52 -1.46
N SER A 475 -38.88 -20.53 -1.84
CA SER A 475 -39.25 -21.49 -2.87
C SER A 475 -40.46 -22.28 -2.40
N LEU A 476 -41.66 -21.79 -2.71
CA LEU A 476 -42.86 -22.62 -2.73
C LEU A 476 -42.72 -23.61 -3.89
N VAL A 477 -42.23 -24.81 -3.57
CA VAL A 477 -42.37 -25.99 -4.42
C VAL A 477 -43.86 -26.36 -4.41
N PRO A 478 -44.55 -26.44 -5.56
CA PRO A 478 -45.91 -26.97 -5.58
C PRO A 478 -45.86 -28.46 -5.27
N GLY A 479 -46.51 -28.86 -4.17
CA GLY A 479 -46.66 -30.26 -3.79
C GLY A 479 -47.41 -31.07 -4.86
N PRO A 480 -47.15 -32.38 -4.97
CA PRO A 480 -47.79 -33.22 -5.96
C PRO A 480 -49.29 -33.38 -5.64
N LYS A 481 -50.13 -33.28 -6.69
CA LYS A 481 -51.57 -33.52 -6.60
C LYS A 481 -51.84 -34.93 -6.03
N PRO A 482 -52.82 -35.10 -5.13
CA PRO A 482 -53.23 -36.43 -4.69
C PRO A 482 -53.96 -37.13 -5.84
N GLY A 483 -53.37 -38.21 -6.33
CA GLY A 483 -54.03 -39.15 -7.22
C GLY A 483 -55.18 -39.83 -6.50
N ARG A 484 -56.36 -39.84 -7.12
CA ARG A 484 -57.47 -40.73 -6.76
C ARG A 484 -57.44 -42.00 -7.61
N PRO A 485 -58.01 -43.10 -7.09
CA PRO A 485 -57.44 -44.44 -7.25
C PRO A 485 -57.95 -45.18 -8.48
N LEU A 486 -57.14 -46.16 -8.87
CA LEU A 486 -57.47 -47.26 -9.77
C LEU A 486 -58.76 -47.95 -9.34
N SER A 487 -59.67 -48.15 -10.30
CA SER A 487 -60.61 -49.26 -10.28
C SER A 487 -60.35 -50.10 -11.54
N ALA A 488 -60.41 -51.41 -11.32
CA ALA A 488 -59.97 -52.43 -12.24
C ALA A 488 -61.09 -52.88 -13.19
N ALA A 489 -60.63 -53.58 -14.24
CA ALA A 489 -61.20 -54.79 -14.83
C ALA A 489 -62.00 -54.69 -16.15
N SER A 490 -61.55 -55.60 -17.03
CA SER A 490 -62.29 -56.43 -18.01
C SER A 490 -62.82 -55.80 -19.29
N GLY A 491 -62.37 -56.38 -20.41
CA GLY A 491 -62.86 -56.18 -21.77
C GLY A 491 -61.75 -56.36 -22.78
#